data_AF-A0A6V2D7V1-F1
#
_entry.id   AF-A0A6V2D7V1-F1
#
_cell.length_a   1.000
_cell.length_b   1.000
_cell.length_c   1.000
_cell.angle_alpha   90.00
_cell.angle_beta   90.00
_cell.angle_gamma   90.00
#
_symmetry.space_group_name_H-M   'P 1'
#
loop_
_entity.id
_entity.type
_entity.pdbx_description
1 polymer ?
#
loop_
_entity_poly.entity_id
_entity_poly.type
_entity_poly.pdbx_seq_one_letter_code
_entity_poly.pdbx_strand_id
1 'polypeptide(L)'
;MRFHKRPWINTATTALPKHPQRPITKPLQTFHQSFSSGNRDIAVNAPPPPTQSWERSAKLVKNTTVSNKYLEHIRDVHDPSQHVKTIEDELRGTMGKALGKQGHKVMSEIQRMDREKTLYDALVARYLERNSMSLKEEIIQHAQQYNEARKRAIKARWELLVHRQAVGFTVGNHDVVNKMFVIEEALPLEMPSSSPNEKEKEKEEKPKKEVFGNQLDWWQRIGRWK
;
A
#
# COMPACT_ATOMS: atom_id res chain seq x y z
N MET A 1 -10.83 -29.92 -44.15
CA MET A 1 -9.90 -29.38 -43.14
C MET A 1 -10.10 -30.16 -41.84
N ARG A 2 -9.11 -30.95 -41.41
CA ARG A 2 -9.19 -31.81 -40.21
C ARG A 2 -8.57 -31.07 -39.02
N PHE A 3 -9.38 -30.76 -38.00
CA PHE A 3 -8.90 -30.20 -36.74
C PHE A 3 -8.38 -31.32 -35.84
N HIS A 4 -7.06 -31.33 -35.60
CA HIS A 4 -6.45 -32.20 -34.60
C HIS A 4 -6.75 -31.67 -33.20
N LYS A 5 -7.48 -32.48 -32.42
CA LYS A 5 -7.68 -32.30 -30.97
C LYS A 5 -6.32 -32.47 -30.27
N ARG A 6 -5.84 -31.42 -29.59
CA ARG A 6 -4.69 -31.52 -28.69
C ARG A 6 -5.14 -32.08 -27.33
N PRO A 7 -4.38 -32.99 -26.72
CA PRO A 7 -4.70 -33.53 -25.41
C PRO A 7 -4.39 -32.51 -24.30
N TRP A 8 -5.23 -32.52 -23.27
CA TRP A 8 -5.05 -31.75 -22.05
C TRP A 8 -3.87 -32.34 -21.24
N ILE A 9 -2.89 -31.51 -20.93
CA ILE A 9 -1.75 -31.89 -20.09
C ILE A 9 -2.14 -31.61 -18.64
N ASN A 10 -2.20 -32.67 -17.84
CA ASN A 10 -2.41 -32.60 -16.39
C ASN A 10 -1.24 -31.85 -15.74
N THR A 11 -1.51 -30.68 -15.16
CA THR A 11 -0.55 -29.96 -14.34
C THR A 11 -0.40 -30.67 -13.00
N ALA A 12 0.78 -31.23 -12.76
CA ALA A 12 1.16 -31.84 -11.50
C ALA A 12 1.13 -30.80 -10.36
N THR A 13 0.36 -31.10 -9.32
CA THR A 13 0.32 -30.38 -8.05
C THR A 13 1.68 -30.48 -7.36
N THR A 14 2.51 -29.45 -7.51
CA THR A 14 3.77 -29.31 -6.75
C THR A 14 3.43 -29.07 -5.28
N ALA A 15 3.74 -30.06 -4.44
CA ALA A 15 3.60 -29.99 -2.99
C ALA A 15 4.49 -28.86 -2.43
N LEU A 16 3.88 -27.94 -1.67
CA LEU A 16 4.56 -26.87 -0.95
C LEU A 16 5.53 -27.44 0.10
N PRO A 17 6.76 -26.90 0.22
CA PRO A 17 7.68 -27.29 1.28
C PRO A 17 7.14 -26.86 2.65
N LYS A 18 7.08 -27.82 3.58
CA LYS A 18 6.76 -27.60 5.00
C LYS A 18 7.79 -26.64 5.61
N HIS A 19 7.34 -25.46 5.98
CA HIS A 19 8.14 -24.47 6.68
C HIS A 19 8.48 -24.99 8.10
N PRO A 20 9.76 -25.00 8.53
CA PRO A 20 10.12 -25.37 9.88
C PRO A 20 9.55 -24.33 10.86
N GLN A 21 8.75 -24.81 11.82
CA GLN A 21 8.24 -23.97 12.92
C GLN A 21 9.41 -23.49 13.76
N ARG A 22 9.51 -22.16 13.95
CA ARG A 22 10.49 -21.55 14.83
C ARG A 22 10.08 -21.83 16.30
N PRO A 23 11.03 -22.20 17.18
CA PRO A 23 10.75 -22.42 18.58
C PRO A 23 10.35 -21.10 19.26
N ILE A 24 9.30 -21.19 20.06
CA ILE A 24 8.73 -20.13 20.90
C ILE A 24 9.80 -19.68 21.90
N THR A 25 10.20 -18.41 21.81
CA THR A 25 11.11 -17.74 22.75
C THR A 25 10.48 -17.65 24.14
N LYS A 26 11.24 -18.11 25.14
CA LYS A 26 10.86 -18.11 26.56
C LYS A 26 10.67 -16.68 27.10
N PRO A 27 9.78 -16.49 28.10
CA PRO A 27 9.55 -15.20 28.73
C PRO A 27 10.77 -14.71 29.53
N LEU A 28 10.97 -13.39 29.48
CA LEU A 28 12.00 -12.62 30.15
C LEU A 28 11.88 -12.79 31.68
N GLN A 29 12.85 -13.42 32.33
CA GLN A 29 12.93 -13.50 33.79
C GLN A 29 13.43 -12.16 34.35
N THR A 30 12.56 -11.46 35.07
CA THR A 30 12.89 -10.26 35.85
C THR A 30 13.71 -10.66 37.08
N PHE A 31 14.99 -10.28 37.11
CA PHE A 31 15.88 -10.48 38.26
C PHE A 31 15.63 -9.38 39.30
N HIS A 32 14.94 -9.70 40.40
CA HIS A 32 14.92 -8.86 41.60
C HIS A 32 16.16 -9.17 42.44
N GLN A 33 17.13 -8.26 42.49
CA GLN A 33 18.23 -8.31 43.46
C GLN A 33 17.80 -7.59 44.75
N SER A 34 17.62 -8.38 45.80
CA SER A 34 17.40 -7.88 47.16
C SER A 34 18.75 -7.50 47.78
N PHE A 35 18.97 -6.21 48.01
CA PHE A 35 20.16 -5.72 48.73
C PHE A 35 19.90 -5.77 50.24
N SER A 36 20.72 -6.55 50.94
CA SER A 36 20.75 -6.64 52.40
C SER A 36 21.49 -5.43 52.98
N SER A 37 20.80 -4.65 53.83
CA SER A 37 21.38 -3.51 54.56
C SER A 37 22.29 -4.00 55.69
N GLY A 38 23.60 -3.95 55.46
CA GLY A 38 24.61 -4.02 56.51
C GLY A 38 24.93 -2.60 57.01
N ASN A 39 24.60 -2.33 58.27
CA ASN A 39 24.85 -1.06 58.95
C ASN A 39 26.37 -0.88 59.15
N ARG A 40 26.98 0.12 58.49
CA ARG A 40 28.36 0.57 58.75
C ARG A 40 28.34 2.06 59.00
N ASP A 41 28.92 2.46 60.12
CA ASP A 41 29.04 3.84 60.55
C ASP A 41 29.75 4.70 59.50
N ILE A 42 29.03 5.71 59.03
CA ILE A 42 29.42 6.61 57.94
C ILE A 42 30.29 7.72 58.54
N ALA A 43 31.60 7.63 58.34
CA ALA A 43 32.48 8.79 58.42
C ALA A 43 32.10 9.76 57.27
N VAL A 44 31.56 10.91 57.63
CA VAL A 44 31.13 11.97 56.71
C VAL A 44 32.36 12.62 56.08
N ASN A 45 32.85 12.01 55.01
CA ASN A 45 33.76 12.68 54.08
C ASN A 45 32.91 13.54 53.14
N ALA A 46 33.26 14.83 53.05
CA ALA A 46 32.62 15.78 52.16
C ALA A 46 32.57 15.22 50.73
N PRO A 47 31.45 15.42 50.00
CA PRO A 47 31.27 14.89 48.66
C PRO A 47 32.40 15.43 47.75
N PRO A 48 33.14 14.55 47.04
CA PRO A 48 34.10 15.02 46.06
C PRO A 48 33.35 15.87 45.01
N PRO A 49 33.97 16.94 44.49
CA PRO A 49 33.38 17.74 43.43
C PRO A 49 32.98 16.82 42.27
N PRO A 50 31.92 17.13 41.50
CA PRO A 50 31.37 16.27 40.45
C PRO A 50 32.42 16.02 39.37
N THR A 51 33.30 15.05 39.61
CA THR A 51 34.25 14.57 38.62
C THR A 51 33.42 13.84 37.59
N GLN A 52 33.45 14.36 36.36
CA GLN A 52 32.81 13.79 35.20
C GLN A 52 33.33 12.35 34.99
N SER A 53 32.69 11.40 35.65
CA SER A 53 33.01 9.97 35.53
C SER A 53 32.90 9.50 34.08
N TRP A 54 31.97 10.11 33.33
CA TRP A 54 31.86 9.93 31.88
C TRP A 54 33.08 10.47 31.12
N GLU A 55 33.68 11.58 31.55
CA GLU A 55 34.85 12.18 30.89
C GLU A 55 36.12 11.36 31.15
N ARG A 56 36.29 10.81 32.36
CA ARG A 56 37.40 9.88 32.67
C ARG A 56 37.27 8.59 31.85
N SER A 57 36.07 8.01 31.77
CA SER A 57 35.82 6.82 30.95
C SER A 57 36.01 7.09 29.45
N ALA A 58 35.55 8.25 28.96
CA ALA A 58 35.76 8.65 27.57
C ALA A 58 37.23 8.91 27.23
N LYS A 59 38.01 9.52 28.15
CA LYS A 59 39.46 9.70 28.01
C LYS A 59 40.21 8.36 28.05
N LEU A 60 39.75 7.40 28.85
CA LEU A 60 40.33 6.05 28.90
C LEU A 60 40.14 5.28 27.58
N VAL A 61 38.98 5.47 26.93
CA VAL A 61 38.67 4.85 25.62
C VAL A 61 39.35 5.59 24.45
N LYS A 62 39.57 6.91 24.56
CA LYS A 62 40.22 7.71 23.50
C LYS A 62 41.74 7.51 23.41
N ASN A 63 42.40 7.10 24.49
CA ASN A 63 43.87 7.01 24.57
C ASN A 63 44.42 5.58 24.47
N THR A 64 43.57 4.55 24.36
CA THR A 64 44.02 3.20 24.04
C THR A 64 44.09 3.04 22.52
N THR A 65 45.24 3.34 21.92
CA THR A 65 45.66 2.84 20.60
C THR A 65 45.93 1.33 20.64
N VAL A 66 45.13 0.59 21.41
CA VAL A 66 45.21 -0.85 21.51
C VAL A 66 44.44 -1.36 20.31
N SER A 67 45.18 -1.76 19.27
CA SER A 67 44.67 -2.60 18.19
C SER A 67 43.95 -3.79 18.82
N ASN A 68 42.62 -3.69 18.88
CA ASN A 68 41.80 -4.75 19.42
C ASN A 68 41.54 -5.69 18.25
N LYS A 69 42.29 -6.80 18.19
CA LYS A 69 42.17 -7.84 17.16
C LYS A 69 40.72 -8.28 16.94
N TYR A 70 39.88 -8.24 17.98
CA TYR A 70 38.46 -8.56 17.84
C TYR A 70 37.68 -7.51 17.02
N LEU A 71 37.94 -6.21 17.23
CA LEU A 71 37.33 -5.14 16.44
C LEU A 71 37.86 -5.12 15.00
N GLU A 72 39.13 -5.44 14.79
CA GLU A 72 39.69 -5.63 13.44
C GLU A 72 39.05 -6.82 12.74
N HIS A 73 38.91 -7.96 13.41
CA HIS A 73 38.20 -9.11 12.86
C HIS A 73 36.73 -8.78 12.52
N ILE A 74 36.02 -8.03 13.37
CA ILE A 74 34.65 -7.57 13.06
C ILE A 74 34.63 -6.67 11.83
N ARG A 75 35.60 -5.74 11.68
CA ARG A 75 35.69 -4.86 10.52
C ARG A 75 36.01 -5.61 9.23
N ASP A 76 36.85 -6.65 9.31
CA ASP A 76 37.20 -7.50 8.18
C ASP A 76 36.05 -8.42 7.75
N VAL A 77 35.28 -8.93 8.73
CA VAL A 77 34.16 -9.86 8.47
C VAL A 77 32.86 -9.12 8.10
N HIS A 78 32.63 -7.94 8.67
CA HIS A 78 31.40 -7.17 8.47
C HIS A 78 31.70 -5.85 7.77
N ASP A 79 31.56 -5.83 6.44
CA ASP A 79 31.51 -4.59 5.68
C ASP A 79 30.14 -3.91 5.93
N PRO A 80 30.09 -2.74 6.59
CA PRO A 80 28.83 -2.02 6.81
C PRO A 80 28.12 -1.69 5.49
N SER A 81 28.87 -1.49 4.41
CA SER A 81 28.32 -1.18 3.08
C SER A 81 27.50 -2.35 2.55
N GLN A 82 27.98 -3.59 2.75
CA GLN A 82 27.25 -4.80 2.36
C GLN A 82 25.96 -4.95 3.16
N HIS A 83 25.97 -4.70 4.47
CA HIS A 83 24.76 -4.77 5.29
C HIS A 83 23.72 -3.71 4.91
N VAL A 84 24.16 -2.48 4.65
CA VAL A 84 23.27 -1.40 4.19
C VAL A 84 22.59 -1.79 2.87
N LYS A 85 23.35 -2.35 1.92
CA LYS A 85 22.80 -2.82 0.65
C LYS A 85 21.79 -3.96 0.83
N THR A 86 22.07 -4.94 1.67
CA THR A 86 21.13 -6.04 1.96
C THR A 86 19.82 -5.51 2.54
N ILE A 87 19.88 -4.58 3.51
CA ILE A 87 18.69 -3.95 4.11
C ILE A 87 17.91 -3.17 3.05
N GLU A 88 18.61 -2.45 2.17
CA GLU A 88 17.99 -1.71 1.08
C GLU A 88 17.24 -2.64 0.11
N ASP A 89 17.87 -3.75 -0.31
CA ASP A 89 17.25 -4.72 -1.23
C ASP A 89 16.03 -5.40 -0.60
N GLU A 90 16.10 -5.76 0.69
CA GLU A 90 14.96 -6.30 1.43
C GLU A 90 13.81 -5.28 1.54
N LEU A 91 14.13 -4.01 1.84
CA LEU A 91 13.15 -2.95 1.92
C LEU A 91 12.47 -2.70 0.57
N ARG A 92 13.26 -2.59 -0.51
CA ARG A 92 12.74 -2.46 -1.88
C ARG A 92 11.85 -3.65 -2.25
N GLY A 93 12.25 -4.86 -1.90
CA GLY A 93 11.49 -6.08 -2.15
C GLY A 93 10.14 -6.10 -1.41
N THR A 94 10.12 -5.70 -0.14
CA THR A 94 8.88 -5.63 0.66
C THR A 94 7.94 -4.54 0.16
N MET A 95 8.45 -3.34 -0.16
CA MET A 95 7.68 -2.26 -0.76
C MET A 95 7.11 -2.64 -2.13
N GLY A 96 7.90 -3.27 -2.99
CA GLY A 96 7.47 -3.75 -4.29
C GLY A 96 6.32 -4.76 -4.19
N LYS A 97 6.41 -5.73 -3.26
CA LYS A 97 5.33 -6.69 -2.99
C LYS A 97 4.06 -5.99 -2.49
N ALA A 98 4.18 -5.00 -1.62
CA ALA A 98 3.03 -4.24 -1.11
C ALA A 98 2.33 -3.46 -2.23
N LEU A 99 3.11 -2.75 -3.06
CA LEU A 99 2.58 -2.03 -4.22
C LEU A 99 1.94 -2.96 -5.25
N GLY A 100 2.55 -4.13 -5.48
CA GLY A 100 1.98 -5.17 -6.37
C GLY A 100 0.62 -5.66 -5.89
N LYS A 101 0.45 -5.89 -4.57
CA LYS A 101 -0.86 -6.26 -3.99
C LYS A 101 -1.90 -5.16 -4.18
N GLN A 102 -1.53 -3.90 -4.00
CA GLN A 102 -2.44 -2.77 -4.22
C GLN A 102 -2.82 -2.62 -5.70
N GLY A 103 -1.87 -2.76 -6.62
CA GLY A 103 -2.15 -2.80 -8.06
C GLY A 103 -3.12 -3.93 -8.43
N HIS A 104 -2.93 -5.12 -7.86
CA HIS A 104 -3.83 -6.25 -8.08
C HIS A 104 -5.26 -5.98 -7.57
N LYS A 105 -5.41 -5.29 -6.43
CA LYS A 105 -6.70 -4.86 -5.91
C LYS A 105 -7.45 -3.95 -6.91
N VAL A 106 -6.76 -3.00 -7.52
CA VAL A 106 -7.34 -2.11 -8.55
C VAL A 106 -7.80 -2.92 -9.77
N MET A 107 -6.94 -3.80 -10.29
CA MET A 107 -7.28 -4.64 -11.45
C MET A 107 -8.47 -5.56 -11.18
N SER A 108 -8.57 -6.14 -9.99
CA SER A 108 -9.71 -7.00 -9.61
C SER A 108 -11.05 -6.26 -9.69
N GLU A 109 -11.11 -5.01 -9.20
CA GLU A 109 -12.33 -4.20 -9.28
C GLU A 109 -12.63 -3.76 -10.73
N ILE A 110 -11.62 -3.45 -11.55
CA ILE A 110 -11.81 -3.14 -12.98
C ILE A 110 -12.36 -4.37 -13.72
N GLN A 111 -11.80 -5.56 -13.51
CA GLN A 111 -12.32 -6.79 -14.12
C GLN A 111 -13.77 -7.08 -13.70
N ARG A 112 -14.12 -6.77 -12.44
CA ARG A 112 -15.51 -6.88 -11.99
C ARG A 112 -16.42 -5.90 -12.74
N MET A 113 -15.98 -4.66 -12.89
CA MET A 113 -16.67 -3.61 -13.66
C MET A 113 -16.90 -4.04 -15.12
N ASP A 114 -15.89 -4.59 -15.80
CA ASP A 114 -16.00 -5.06 -17.19
C ASP A 114 -17.01 -6.20 -17.36
N ARG A 115 -17.09 -7.12 -16.38
CA ARG A 115 -18.09 -8.20 -16.37
C ARG A 115 -19.50 -7.65 -16.27
N GLU A 116 -19.75 -6.75 -15.32
CA GLU A 116 -21.08 -6.12 -15.14
C GLU A 116 -21.48 -5.32 -16.38
N LYS A 117 -20.52 -4.62 -17.02
CA LYS A 117 -20.76 -3.89 -18.27
C LYS A 117 -21.18 -4.82 -19.39
N THR A 118 -20.49 -5.95 -19.57
CA THR A 118 -20.82 -6.93 -20.61
C THR A 118 -22.23 -7.49 -20.42
N LEU A 119 -22.63 -7.74 -19.16
CA LEU A 119 -23.99 -8.19 -18.83
C LEU A 119 -25.03 -7.10 -19.09
N TYR A 120 -24.73 -5.86 -18.68
CA TYR A 120 -25.56 -4.69 -18.95
C TYR A 120 -25.80 -4.51 -20.45
N ASP A 121 -24.74 -4.51 -21.27
CA ASP A 121 -24.83 -4.32 -22.72
C ASP A 121 -25.68 -5.42 -23.38
N ALA A 122 -25.51 -6.67 -22.95
CA ALA A 122 -26.30 -7.80 -23.44
C ALA A 122 -27.79 -7.70 -23.07
N LEU A 123 -28.10 -7.23 -21.86
CA LEU A 123 -29.49 -7.03 -21.41
C LEU A 123 -30.14 -5.84 -22.11
N VAL A 124 -29.41 -4.73 -22.32
CA VAL A 124 -29.89 -3.58 -23.08
C VAL A 124 -30.24 -3.98 -24.51
N ALA A 125 -29.40 -4.76 -25.18
CA ALA A 125 -29.71 -5.29 -26.51
C ALA A 125 -31.02 -6.08 -26.54
N ARG A 126 -31.23 -6.99 -25.58
CA ARG A 126 -32.49 -7.77 -25.46
C ARG A 126 -33.70 -6.92 -25.10
N TYR A 127 -33.50 -5.88 -24.29
CA TYR A 127 -34.57 -4.96 -23.91
C TYR A 127 -35.08 -4.17 -25.11
N LEU A 128 -34.20 -3.75 -26.03
CA LEU A 128 -34.59 -3.07 -27.26
C LEU A 128 -35.46 -3.96 -28.18
N GLU A 129 -35.23 -5.27 -28.17
CA GLU A 129 -36.01 -6.22 -28.98
C GLU A 129 -37.38 -6.53 -28.37
N ARG A 130 -37.46 -6.72 -27.03
CA ARG A 130 -38.66 -7.26 -26.36
C ARG A 130 -39.47 -6.23 -25.58
N ASN A 131 -38.86 -5.10 -25.21
CA ASN A 131 -39.43 -4.06 -24.35
C ASN A 131 -40.09 -4.61 -23.06
N SER A 132 -39.42 -5.54 -22.39
CA SER A 132 -39.95 -6.18 -21.17
C SER A 132 -39.58 -5.40 -19.91
N MET A 133 -40.55 -5.20 -19.01
CA MET A 133 -40.31 -4.53 -17.72
C MET A 133 -39.35 -5.28 -16.80
N SER A 134 -39.35 -6.62 -16.81
CA SER A 134 -38.42 -7.39 -15.97
C SER A 134 -36.96 -7.18 -16.38
N LEU A 135 -36.70 -7.09 -17.69
CA LEU A 135 -35.37 -6.78 -18.21
C LEU A 135 -34.90 -5.39 -17.78
N LYS A 136 -35.82 -4.42 -17.69
CA LYS A 136 -35.50 -3.06 -17.23
C LYS A 136 -34.98 -3.07 -15.79
N GLU A 137 -35.60 -3.85 -14.90
CA GLU A 137 -35.15 -3.98 -13.51
C GLU A 137 -33.76 -4.63 -13.42
N GLU A 138 -33.51 -5.69 -14.19
CA GLU A 138 -32.20 -6.35 -14.27
C GLU A 138 -31.12 -5.40 -14.79
N ILE A 139 -31.42 -4.59 -15.81
CA ILE A 139 -30.49 -3.58 -16.35
C ILE A 139 -30.10 -2.56 -15.28
N ILE A 140 -31.09 -2.03 -14.53
CA ILE A 140 -30.84 -1.08 -13.44
C ILE A 140 -29.96 -1.72 -12.37
N GLN A 141 -30.22 -2.98 -12.03
CA GLN A 141 -29.43 -3.71 -11.03
C GLN A 141 -27.97 -3.87 -11.47
N HIS A 142 -27.70 -4.29 -12.70
CA HIS A 142 -26.33 -4.41 -13.22
C HIS A 142 -25.63 -3.05 -13.33
N ALA A 143 -26.35 -1.99 -13.72
CA ALA A 143 -25.81 -0.63 -13.71
C ALA A 143 -25.41 -0.16 -12.29
N GLN A 144 -26.21 -0.48 -11.27
CA GLN A 144 -25.86 -0.21 -9.87
C GLN A 144 -24.60 -0.97 -9.45
N GLN A 145 -24.52 -2.27 -9.75
CA GLN A 145 -23.36 -3.10 -9.40
C GLN A 145 -22.08 -2.63 -10.10
N TYR A 146 -22.16 -2.26 -11.38
CA TYR A 146 -21.07 -1.63 -12.12
C TYR A 146 -20.61 -0.34 -11.41
N ASN A 147 -21.54 0.54 -11.07
CA ASN A 147 -21.24 1.82 -10.44
C ASN A 147 -20.64 1.66 -9.02
N GLU A 148 -21.04 0.62 -8.28
CA GLU A 148 -20.40 0.25 -7.02
C GLU A 148 -18.97 -0.26 -7.21
N ALA A 149 -18.75 -1.16 -8.17
CA ALA A 149 -17.41 -1.65 -8.51
C ALA A 149 -16.51 -0.49 -8.96
N ARG A 150 -17.03 0.44 -9.75
CA ARG A 150 -16.35 1.67 -10.15
C ARG A 150 -15.92 2.52 -8.95
N LYS A 151 -16.81 2.75 -7.98
CA LYS A 151 -16.47 3.47 -6.73
C LYS A 151 -15.34 2.76 -5.96
N ARG A 152 -15.40 1.42 -5.86
CA ARG A 152 -14.33 0.62 -5.23
C ARG A 152 -13.01 0.71 -6.00
N ALA A 153 -13.04 0.67 -7.33
CA ALA A 153 -11.86 0.82 -8.18
C ALA A 153 -11.20 2.21 -8.01
N ILE A 154 -12.01 3.28 -7.97
CA ILE A 154 -11.52 4.65 -7.72
C ILE A 154 -10.83 4.74 -6.35
N LYS A 155 -11.47 4.18 -5.31
CA LYS A 155 -10.89 4.15 -3.96
C LYS A 155 -9.58 3.36 -3.92
N ALA A 156 -9.53 2.16 -4.50
CA ALA A 156 -8.32 1.34 -4.57
C ALA A 156 -7.20 2.05 -5.35
N ARG A 157 -7.54 2.76 -6.44
CA ARG A 157 -6.58 3.54 -7.23
C ARG A 157 -6.01 4.70 -6.41
N TRP A 158 -6.84 5.37 -5.62
CA TRP A 158 -6.39 6.41 -4.69
C TRP A 158 -5.44 5.85 -3.62
N GLU A 159 -5.78 4.70 -3.01
CA GLU A 159 -4.91 4.01 -2.05
C GLU A 159 -3.54 3.68 -2.67
N LEU A 160 -3.52 3.18 -3.91
CA LEU A 160 -2.27 2.92 -4.65
C LEU A 160 -1.45 4.20 -4.88
N LEU A 161 -2.09 5.32 -5.24
CA LEU A 161 -1.40 6.61 -5.41
C LEU A 161 -0.70 7.05 -4.13
N VAL A 162 -1.42 7.01 -3.01
CA VAL A 162 -0.89 7.38 -1.68
C VAL A 162 0.29 6.48 -1.31
N HIS A 163 0.16 5.16 -1.50
CA HIS A 163 1.26 4.23 -1.21
C HIS A 163 2.49 4.49 -2.09
N ARG A 164 2.30 4.77 -3.38
CA ARG A 164 3.42 5.10 -4.28
C ARG A 164 4.11 6.40 -3.84
N GLN A 165 3.35 7.42 -3.48
CA GLN A 165 3.91 8.68 -3.00
C GLN A 165 4.68 8.50 -1.69
N ALA A 166 4.18 7.67 -0.76
CA ALA A 166 4.88 7.34 0.49
C ALA A 166 6.22 6.61 0.27
N VAL A 167 6.37 5.89 -0.85
CA VAL A 167 7.62 5.23 -1.25
C VAL A 167 8.56 6.18 -2.02
N GLY A 168 8.14 7.42 -2.30
CA GLY A 168 8.95 8.43 -2.97
C GLY A 168 8.69 8.58 -4.46
N PHE A 169 7.66 7.94 -5.02
CA PHE A 169 7.21 8.22 -6.39
C PHE A 169 6.42 9.53 -6.42
N THR A 170 7.11 10.66 -6.49
CA THR A 170 6.50 12.00 -6.47
C THR A 170 6.22 12.56 -7.87
N VAL A 171 7.17 12.41 -8.79
CA VAL A 171 7.09 12.98 -10.14
C VAL A 171 6.26 12.09 -11.07
N GLY A 172 5.21 12.63 -11.68
CA GLY A 172 4.39 11.94 -12.69
C GLY A 172 3.58 10.75 -12.15
N ASN A 173 3.46 10.59 -10.82
CA ASN A 173 2.81 9.43 -10.21
C ASN A 173 1.35 9.27 -10.65
N HIS A 174 0.61 10.38 -10.68
CA HIS A 174 -0.80 10.40 -11.09
C HIS A 174 -0.99 9.96 -12.54
N ASP A 175 -0.19 10.49 -13.46
CA ASP A 175 -0.31 10.19 -14.89
C ASP A 175 -0.03 8.71 -15.17
N VAL A 176 1.02 8.17 -14.55
CA VAL A 176 1.37 6.74 -14.68
C VAL A 176 0.24 5.85 -14.18
N VAL A 177 -0.30 6.12 -12.99
CA VAL A 177 -1.38 5.31 -12.41
C VAL A 177 -2.68 5.45 -13.21
N ASN A 178 -3.03 6.66 -13.64
CA ASN A 178 -4.25 6.89 -14.42
C ASN A 178 -4.18 6.24 -15.81
N LYS A 179 -3.01 6.27 -16.46
CA LYS A 179 -2.79 5.60 -17.76
C LYS A 179 -2.81 4.08 -17.64
N MET A 180 -2.28 3.54 -16.55
CA MET A 180 -2.19 2.10 -16.31
C MET A 180 -3.52 1.49 -15.83
N PHE A 181 -4.32 2.25 -15.08
CA PHE A 181 -5.60 1.81 -14.53
C PHE A 181 -6.72 2.75 -14.98
N VAL A 182 -7.13 2.57 -16.23
CA VAL A 182 -8.26 3.29 -16.82
C VAL A 182 -9.55 2.83 -16.15
N ILE A 183 -10.31 3.78 -15.64
CA ILE A 183 -11.64 3.55 -15.04
C ILE A 183 -12.61 4.35 -15.87
N GLU A 184 -13.55 3.66 -16.52
CA GLU A 184 -14.56 4.25 -17.39
C GLU A 184 -15.57 5.11 -16.60
N GLU A 185 -16.49 5.77 -17.29
CA GLU A 185 -17.53 6.59 -16.69
C GLU A 185 -18.66 5.76 -16.06
N ALA A 186 -19.45 6.38 -15.19
CA ALA A 186 -20.57 5.69 -14.54
C ALA A 186 -21.66 5.35 -15.57
N LEU A 187 -22.25 4.15 -15.47
CA LEU A 187 -23.39 3.79 -16.30
C LEU A 187 -24.64 4.55 -15.84
N PRO A 188 -25.50 4.98 -16.78
CA PRO A 188 -26.74 5.66 -16.45
C PRO A 188 -27.70 4.71 -15.71
N LEU A 189 -28.30 5.22 -14.62
CA LEU A 189 -29.34 4.48 -13.88
C LEU A 189 -30.73 4.66 -14.50
N GLU A 190 -30.93 5.77 -15.22
CA GLU A 190 -32.15 6.02 -15.98
C GLU A 190 -31.97 5.46 -17.39
N MET A 191 -32.83 4.51 -17.76
CA MET A 191 -32.94 4.09 -19.15
C MET A 191 -33.44 5.28 -19.99
N PRO A 192 -32.94 5.46 -21.22
CA PRO A 192 -33.47 6.47 -22.13
C PRO A 192 -34.96 6.18 -22.33
N SER A 193 -35.83 6.95 -21.67
CA SER A 193 -37.25 6.91 -21.98
C SER A 193 -37.41 7.43 -23.40
N SER A 194 -38.16 6.72 -24.23
CA SER A 194 -38.38 7.02 -25.65
C SER A 194 -39.13 8.33 -25.93
N SER A 195 -39.12 9.28 -24.99
CA SER A 195 -39.68 10.62 -25.13
C SER A 195 -38.54 11.61 -25.35
N PRO A 196 -38.08 11.83 -26.59
CA PRO A 196 -36.97 12.73 -26.92
C PRO A 196 -37.24 14.22 -26.66
N ASN A 197 -38.32 14.60 -25.95
CA ASN A 197 -38.88 15.95 -26.02
C ASN A 197 -38.84 16.79 -24.72
N GLU A 198 -38.25 16.31 -23.61
CA GLU A 198 -38.38 17.03 -22.31
C GLU A 198 -37.10 17.36 -21.54
N LYS A 199 -35.88 16.97 -21.98
CA LYS A 199 -34.65 17.14 -21.16
C LYS A 199 -33.67 18.25 -21.60
N GLU A 200 -34.10 19.25 -22.36
CA GLU A 200 -33.24 20.40 -22.72
C GLU A 200 -33.42 21.66 -21.83
N LYS A 201 -34.31 21.66 -20.85
CA LYS A 201 -34.45 22.80 -19.93
C LYS A 201 -33.76 22.51 -18.59
N GLU A 202 -32.95 23.47 -18.14
CA GLU A 202 -32.19 23.54 -16.88
C GLU A 202 -30.77 22.95 -16.87
N LYS A 203 -29.87 23.57 -17.63
CA LYS A 203 -28.56 23.94 -17.08
C LYS A 203 -28.59 25.40 -16.68
N GLU A 204 -29.21 25.69 -15.53
CA GLU A 204 -29.00 26.95 -14.81
C GLU A 204 -27.52 27.03 -14.42
N GLU A 205 -26.79 27.98 -15.00
CA GLU A 205 -25.43 28.35 -14.60
C GLU A 205 -25.45 28.90 -13.17
N LYS A 206 -25.39 28.00 -12.18
CA LYS A 206 -25.13 28.42 -10.80
C LYS A 206 -23.74 29.06 -10.75
N PRO A 207 -23.58 30.22 -10.06
CA PRO A 207 -22.32 30.92 -9.97
C PRO A 207 -21.26 29.94 -9.49
N LYS A 208 -20.17 29.84 -10.27
CA LYS A 208 -18.99 29.04 -9.96
C LYS A 208 -18.42 29.60 -8.66
N LYS A 209 -18.91 29.10 -7.51
CA LYS A 209 -18.14 29.14 -6.27
C LYS A 209 -16.77 28.64 -6.68
N GLU A 210 -15.71 29.38 -6.38
CA GLU A 210 -14.34 28.89 -6.53
C GLU A 210 -14.29 27.57 -5.79
N VAL A 211 -14.48 26.48 -6.54
CA VAL A 211 -14.39 25.12 -6.04
C VAL A 211 -12.93 25.07 -5.67
N PHE A 212 -12.66 25.16 -4.37
CA PHE A 212 -11.33 25.00 -3.80
C PHE A 212 -10.66 23.91 -4.62
N GLY A 213 -9.65 24.32 -5.40
CA GLY A 213 -9.13 23.55 -6.52
C GLY A 213 -9.02 22.10 -6.11
N ASN A 214 -9.62 21.23 -6.93
CA ASN A 214 -9.72 19.78 -6.75
C ASN A 214 -8.53 19.29 -5.90
N GLN A 215 -8.73 18.53 -4.81
CA GLN A 215 -7.70 18.26 -3.77
C GLN A 215 -6.26 18.02 -4.30
N LEU A 216 -6.12 17.50 -5.53
CA LEU A 216 -4.95 17.55 -6.41
C LEU A 216 -4.19 18.90 -6.50
N ASP A 217 -4.85 20.02 -6.78
CA ASP A 217 -4.25 21.37 -6.86
C ASP A 217 -3.62 21.76 -5.53
N TRP A 218 -4.27 21.40 -4.42
CA TRP A 218 -3.72 21.64 -3.08
C TRP A 218 -2.43 20.85 -2.87
N TRP A 219 -2.40 19.56 -3.23
CA TRP A 219 -1.19 18.74 -3.14
C TRP A 219 -0.07 19.20 -4.07
N GLN A 220 -0.39 19.61 -5.31
CA GLN A 220 0.59 20.16 -6.24
C GLN A 220 1.16 21.50 -5.77
N ARG A 221 0.34 22.29 -5.06
CA ARG A 221 0.76 23.58 -4.49
C ARG A 221 1.65 23.41 -3.26
N ILE A 222 1.33 22.47 -2.36
CA ILE A 222 2.13 22.21 -1.15
C ILE A 222 3.39 21.38 -1.45
N GLY A 223 3.39 20.47 -2.42
CA GLY A 223 4.54 19.60 -2.70
C GLY A 223 5.79 20.30 -3.26
N ARG A 224 5.71 21.59 -3.62
CA ARG A 224 6.85 22.40 -4.07
C ARG A 224 7.55 23.08 -2.90
N TRP A 225 8.05 22.32 -1.93
CA TRP A 225 9.07 22.85 -1.02
C TRP A 225 10.40 22.81 -1.76
N LYS A 226 10.90 23.99 -2.15
CA LYS A 226 12.25 24.21 -2.67
C LYS A 226 13.26 24.09 -1.54
#